data_AF-A0A7M3XTQ4-F1
#
_entry.id   AF-A0A7M3XTQ4-F1
#
_cell.length_a   1.000
_cell.length_b   1.000
_cell.length_c   1.000
_cell.angle_alpha   90.00
_cell.angle_beta   90.00
_cell.angle_gamma   90.00
#
_symmetry.space_group_name_H-M   'P 1'
#
loop_
_entity.id
_entity.type
_entity.pdbx_description
1 polymer ?
#
loop_
_entity_poly.entity_id
_entity_poly.type
_entity_poly.pdbx_seq_one_letter_code
_entity_poly.pdbx_strand_id
1 'polypeptide(L)'
;MNEKRPEVSEFDSVDPAPPSTVNDVTRLRATLCDEEEKMFQRMRALFALRNIGGSDSVDALADAFSSSSALLKHEIAYVMGQMQDSAAVP
;
A
#
# COMPACT_ATOMS: atom_id res chain seq x y z
N MET A 1 3.14 32.54 2.21
CA MET A 1 2.23 31.50 1.70
C MET A 1 2.68 30.20 2.35
N ASN A 2 1.92 29.65 3.30
CA ASN A 2 2.30 28.40 3.96
C ASN A 2 2.18 27.26 2.93
N GLU A 3 3.31 26.84 2.38
CA GLU A 3 3.44 25.61 1.61
C GLU A 3 3.06 24.46 2.55
N LYS A 4 1.84 23.91 2.39
CA LYS A 4 1.41 22.72 3.11
C LYS A 4 2.31 21.57 2.66
N ARG A 5 3.42 21.38 3.37
CA ARG A 5 4.24 20.17 3.27
C ARG A 5 3.31 18.97 3.48
N PRO A 6 3.29 17.99 2.57
CA PRO A 6 2.53 16.77 2.79
C PRO A 6 3.01 16.14 4.10
N GLU A 7 2.06 15.66 4.91
CA GLU A 7 2.39 14.99 6.17
C GLU A 7 3.22 13.76 5.86
N VAL A 8 4.35 13.66 6.56
CA VAL A 8 5.25 12.53 6.49
C VAL A 8 4.58 11.37 7.22
N SER A 9 4.43 10.22 6.56
CA SER A 9 3.84 9.04 7.17
C SER A 9 4.72 8.48 8.30
N GLU A 10 4.19 7.54 9.07
CA GLU A 10 4.96 6.84 10.13
C GLU A 10 6.26 6.18 9.61
N PHE A 11 6.37 6.01 8.29
CA PHE A 11 7.51 5.42 7.59
C PHE A 11 8.44 6.46 6.93
N ASP A 12 8.41 7.72 7.40
CA ASP A 12 9.22 8.84 6.89
C ASP A 12 9.06 9.10 5.37
N SER A 13 7.87 8.79 4.84
CA SER A 13 7.56 8.85 3.42
C SER A 13 6.48 9.89 3.10
N VAL A 14 6.55 10.47 1.91
CA VAL A 14 5.53 11.38 1.36
C VAL A 14 4.57 10.54 0.51
N ASP A 15 3.51 10.05 1.14
CA ASP A 15 2.54 9.20 0.46
C ASP A 15 1.69 10.06 -0.52
N PRO A 16 1.51 9.63 -1.80
CA PRO A 16 0.68 10.33 -2.77
C PRO A 16 -0.82 10.26 -2.46
N ALA A 17 -1.24 9.36 -1.56
CA ALA A 17 -2.63 9.19 -1.15
C ALA A 17 -2.72 8.88 0.35
N PRO A 18 -3.73 9.39 1.07
CA PRO A 18 -3.95 9.00 2.46
C PRO A 18 -4.41 7.54 2.55
N PRO A 19 -4.04 6.78 3.59
CA PRO A 19 -4.49 5.40 3.75
C PRO A 19 -6.02 5.28 3.76
N SER A 20 -6.53 4.13 3.36
CA SER A 20 -7.94 3.79 3.49
C SER A 20 -8.38 3.85 4.95
N THR A 21 -9.64 4.23 5.20
CA THR A 21 -10.25 4.16 6.54
C THR A 21 -10.73 2.75 6.88
N VAL A 22 -10.69 1.83 5.91
CA VAL A 22 -11.04 0.43 6.09
C VAL A 22 -9.88 -0.29 6.77
N ASN A 23 -10.16 -0.99 7.86
CA ASN A 23 -9.17 -1.74 8.63
C ASN A 23 -9.41 -3.27 8.53
N ASP A 24 -9.65 -3.74 7.30
CA ASP A 24 -9.97 -5.14 6.98
C ASP A 24 -9.09 -5.58 5.82
N VAL A 25 -8.11 -6.45 6.11
CA VAL A 25 -7.11 -6.93 5.14
C VAL A 25 -7.76 -7.60 3.93
N THR A 26 -8.85 -8.36 4.13
CA THR A 26 -9.52 -9.07 3.02
C THR A 26 -10.16 -8.08 2.05
N ARG A 27 -10.82 -7.05 2.58
CA ARG A 27 -11.42 -5.99 1.75
C ARG A 27 -10.37 -5.15 1.05
N LEU A 28 -9.30 -4.79 1.76
CA LEU A 28 -8.20 -4.02 1.19
C LEU A 28 -7.48 -4.79 0.09
N ARG A 29 -7.25 -6.10 0.27
CA ARG A 29 -6.71 -7.00 -0.76
C ARG A 29 -7.57 -7.02 -2.01
N ALA A 30 -8.88 -7.14 -1.85
CA ALA A 30 -9.82 -7.13 -2.97
C ALA A 30 -9.73 -5.81 -3.76
N THR A 31 -9.76 -4.67 -3.08
CA THR A 31 -9.59 -3.34 -3.71
C THR A 31 -8.22 -3.20 -4.38
N LEU A 32 -7.15 -3.68 -3.74
CA LEU A 32 -5.79 -3.57 -4.27
C LEU A 32 -5.59 -4.41 -5.53
N CYS A 33 -6.20 -5.60 -5.60
CA CYS A 33 -6.07 -6.53 -6.72
C CYS A 33 -7.06 -6.27 -7.87
N ASP A 34 -8.03 -5.38 -7.69
CA ASP A 34 -9.01 -5.02 -8.71
C ASP A 34 -8.39 -4.13 -9.80
N GLU A 35 -8.26 -4.65 -11.03
CA GLU A 35 -7.70 -3.92 -12.17
C GLU A 35 -8.66 -2.87 -12.75
N GLU A 36 -9.97 -2.97 -12.47
CA GLU A 36 -10.96 -1.98 -12.90
C GLU A 36 -11.10 -0.82 -11.89
N GLU A 37 -10.61 -1.02 -10.66
CA GLU A 37 -10.62 0.01 -9.63
C GLU A 37 -9.63 1.14 -9.92
N LYS A 38 -10.00 2.36 -9.51
CA LYS A 38 -9.17 3.55 -9.69
C LYS A 38 -7.85 3.40 -8.94
N MET A 39 -6.75 3.72 -9.61
CA MET A 39 -5.39 3.69 -9.04
C MET A 39 -5.32 4.40 -7.67
N PHE A 40 -6.02 5.52 -7.50
CA PHE A 40 -6.08 6.21 -6.21
C PHE A 40 -6.62 5.30 -5.08
N GLN A 41 -7.73 4.58 -5.28
CA GLN A 41 -8.27 3.68 -4.26
C GLN A 41 -7.33 2.49 -3.99
N ARG A 42 -6.66 1.98 -5.03
CA ARG A 42 -5.64 0.94 -4.90
C ARG A 42 -4.46 1.42 -4.06
N MET A 43 -3.97 2.64 -4.29
CA MET A 43 -2.93 3.27 -3.46
C MET A 43 -3.37 3.44 -2.00
N ARG A 44 -4.62 3.89 -1.77
CA ARG A 44 -5.17 4.00 -0.41
C ARG A 44 -5.21 2.65 0.30
N ALA A 45 -5.58 1.59 -0.42
CA ALA A 45 -5.59 0.23 0.12
C ALA A 45 -4.19 -0.27 0.45
N LEU A 46 -3.23 -0.01 -0.42
CA LEU A 46 -1.81 -0.32 -0.23
C LEU A 46 -1.24 0.33 1.04
N PHE A 47 -1.45 1.64 1.24
CA PHE A 47 -0.97 2.32 2.44
C PHE A 47 -1.70 1.87 3.71
N ALA A 48 -2.98 1.51 3.61
CA ALA A 48 -3.69 0.90 4.74
C ALA A 48 -3.08 -0.46 5.12
N LEU A 49 -2.79 -1.33 4.14
CA LEU A 49 -2.14 -2.63 4.39
C LEU A 49 -0.74 -2.46 4.98
N ARG A 50 0.06 -1.50 4.50
CA ARG A 50 1.36 -1.15 5.10
C ARG A 50 1.20 -0.78 6.57
N ASN A 51 0.24 0.09 6.88
CA ASN A 51 0.02 0.57 8.25
C ASN A 51 -0.55 -0.51 9.17
N ILE A 52 -1.34 -1.47 8.64
CA ILE A 52 -1.83 -2.62 9.42
C ILE A 52 -0.68 -3.57 9.74
N GLY A 53 0.17 -3.86 8.77
CA GLY A 53 1.29 -4.77 8.92
C GLY A 53 0.89 -6.24 9.13
N GLY A 54 1.88 -7.08 9.45
CA GLY A 54 1.69 -8.51 9.67
C GLY A 54 1.63 -9.36 8.40
N SER A 55 1.66 -10.68 8.57
CA SER A 55 1.72 -11.68 7.48
C SER A 55 0.60 -11.52 6.47
N ASP A 56 -0.63 -11.33 6.93
CA ASP A 56 -1.81 -11.26 6.05
C ASP A 56 -1.75 -10.01 5.15
N SER A 57 -1.18 -8.92 5.65
CA SER A 57 -0.97 -7.69 4.88
C SER A 57 0.15 -7.86 3.86
N VAL A 58 1.23 -8.56 4.22
CA VAL A 58 2.32 -8.90 3.29
C VAL A 58 1.82 -9.80 2.18
N ASP A 59 1.03 -10.84 2.49
CA ASP A 59 0.43 -11.72 1.50
C ASP A 59 -0.50 -10.96 0.54
N ALA A 60 -1.36 -10.09 1.09
CA ALA A 60 -2.24 -9.25 0.29
C ALA A 60 -1.48 -8.30 -0.67
N LEU A 61 -0.37 -7.72 -0.20
CA LEU A 61 0.52 -6.90 -1.01
C LEU A 61 1.25 -7.76 -2.06
N ALA A 62 1.64 -8.99 -1.71
CA ALA A 62 2.35 -9.92 -2.60
C ALA A 62 1.47 -10.33 -3.78
N ASP A 63 0.20 -10.65 -3.54
CA ASP A 63 -0.75 -10.99 -4.60
C ASP A 63 -0.93 -9.86 -5.61
N ALA A 64 -0.90 -8.61 -5.15
CA ALA A 64 -1.07 -7.45 -6.01
C ALA A 64 0.11 -7.20 -6.97
N PHE A 65 1.25 -7.90 -6.82
CA PHE A 65 2.33 -7.86 -7.82
C PHE A 65 1.91 -8.43 -9.19
N SER A 66 0.82 -9.21 -9.25
CA SER A 66 0.25 -9.67 -10.52
C SER A 66 -0.40 -8.55 -11.34
N SER A 67 -0.56 -7.34 -10.79
CA SER A 67 -1.15 -6.19 -11.50
C SER A 67 -0.46 -5.90 -12.83
N SER A 68 -1.15 -5.30 -13.79
CA SER A 68 -0.52 -4.80 -15.02
C SER A 68 0.24 -3.49 -14.81
N SER A 69 -0.03 -2.77 -13.71
CA SER A 69 0.50 -1.45 -13.44
C SER A 69 1.94 -1.49 -12.89
N ALA A 70 2.89 -0.96 -13.67
CA ALA A 70 4.27 -0.79 -13.22
C ALA A 70 4.37 0.16 -12.01
N LEU A 71 3.54 1.20 -11.96
CA LEU A 71 3.47 2.14 -10.84
C LEU A 71 3.04 1.43 -9.56
N LEU A 72 2.01 0.58 -9.63
CA LEU A 72 1.52 -0.13 -8.45
C LEU A 72 2.57 -1.12 -7.94
N LYS A 73 3.23 -1.87 -8.84
CA LYS A 73 4.32 -2.78 -8.45
C LYS A 73 5.48 -2.08 -7.77
N HIS A 74 5.88 -0.92 -8.29
CA HIS A 74 6.93 -0.11 -7.68
C HIS A 74 6.54 0.28 -6.25
N GLU A 75 5.31 0.76 -6.07
CA GLU A 75 4.85 1.17 -4.74
C GLU A 75 4.72 -0.01 -3.79
N ILE A 76 4.23 -1.17 -4.25
CA ILE A 76 4.15 -2.38 -3.43
C ILE A 76 5.55 -2.77 -2.94
N ALA A 77 6.54 -2.82 -3.83
CA ALA A 77 7.91 -3.14 -3.46
C ALA A 77 8.49 -2.11 -2.47
N TYR A 78 8.16 -0.83 -2.67
CA TYR A 78 8.58 0.25 -1.79
C TYR A 78 8.00 0.10 -0.38
N VAL A 79 6.70 -0.12 -0.23
CA VAL A 79 6.07 -0.27 1.09
C VAL A 79 6.43 -1.58 1.78
N MET A 80 6.62 -2.67 1.03
CA MET A 80 7.15 -3.92 1.60
C MET A 80 8.56 -3.72 2.17
N GLY A 81 9.41 -2.95 1.48
CA GLY A 81 10.72 -2.56 2.00
C GLY A 81 10.64 -1.71 3.26
N GLN A 82 9.67 -0.80 3.35
CA GLN A 82 9.41 0.01 4.55
C GLN A 82 8.91 -0.82 5.74
N MET A 83 8.11 -1.86 5.49
CA MET A 83 7.60 -2.73 6.55
C MET A 83 8.73 -3.52 7.23
N GLN A 84 9.88 -3.72 6.55
CA GLN A 84 11.03 -4.48 7.05
C GLN A 84 10.66 -5.87 7.60
N ASP A 85 9.54 -6.42 7.15
CA ASP A 85 9.03 -7.70 7.62
C ASP A 85 9.87 -8.83 7.02
N SER A 86 10.19 -9.83 7.84
CA SER A 86 10.94 -11.02 7.41
C SER A 86 10.20 -11.82 6.34
N ALA A 87 8.86 -11.74 6.32
CA ALA A 87 8.02 -12.35 5.30
C ALA A 87 8.12 -11.67 3.92
N ALA A 88 8.70 -10.47 3.84
CA ALA A 88 8.90 -9.74 2.58
C ALA A 88 10.19 -10.18 1.83
N VAL A 89 10.95 -11.12 2.39
CA VAL A 89 12.16 -11.69 1.78
C VAL A 89 11.82 -13.08 1.22
N PRO A 90 12.03 -13.34 -0.08
CA PRO A 90 11.72 -14.63 -0.71
C PRO A 90 12.62 -15.78 -0.24
#